data_AF-G4T4Q8-F1
#
_entry.id   AF-G4T4Q8-F1
#
_cell.length_a   1.000
_cell.length_b   1.000
_cell.length_c   1.000
_cell.angle_alpha   90.00
_cell.angle_beta   90.00
_cell.angle_gamma   90.00
#
_symmetry.space_group_name_H-M   'P 1'
#
loop_
_entity.id
_entity.type
_entity.pdbx_description
1 polymer ?
#
loop_
_entity_poly.entity_id
_entity_poly.type
_entity_poly.pdbx_seq_one_letter_code
_entity_poly.pdbx_strand_id
1 'polypeptide(L)'
;MSIGQIGIADIQIDVSSRDDIPVILLGLQHIYTTLPLRAAVFKILEEVVPTKVDNEVAKVVSITKGRPGMDQWSILVLGALRLGLNADYDRILELANQHRTLREMLGHGCFDADQRYCLQTLKDNL
;
A
#
# COMPACT_ATOMS: atom_id res chain seq x y z
N MET A 1 -5.87 -14.82 -4.96
CA MET A 1 -6.11 -15.06 -3.53
C MET A 1 -5.36 -16.30 -3.13
N SER A 2 -4.42 -16.16 -2.19
CA SER A 2 -3.71 -17.27 -1.56
C SER A 2 -4.51 -17.77 -0.35
N ILE A 3 -4.25 -19.01 0.07
CA ILE A 3 -4.86 -19.58 1.27
C ILE A 3 -4.57 -18.67 2.48
N GLY A 4 -5.60 -18.32 3.25
CA GLY A 4 -5.48 -17.50 4.47
C GLY A 4 -5.52 -15.98 4.27
N GLN A 5 -5.65 -15.48 3.03
CA GLN A 5 -5.94 -14.08 2.75
C GLN A 5 -7.44 -13.77 2.88
N ILE A 6 -7.76 -12.62 3.44
CA ILE A 6 -9.13 -12.07 3.47
C ILE A 6 -9.28 -11.14 2.27
N GLY A 7 -10.42 -11.19 1.58
CA GLY A 7 -10.71 -10.24 0.51
C GLY A 7 -10.80 -8.82 1.07
N ILE A 8 -10.27 -7.81 0.36
CA ILE A 8 -10.29 -6.41 0.84
C ILE A 8 -11.71 -5.95 1.20
N ALA A 9 -12.73 -6.42 0.47
CA ALA A 9 -14.13 -6.14 0.73
C ALA A 9 -14.63 -6.69 2.09
N ASP A 10 -14.01 -7.76 2.59
CA ASP A 10 -14.44 -8.50 3.77
C ASP A 10 -13.65 -8.13 5.04
N ILE A 11 -12.63 -7.27 4.92
CA ILE A 11 -11.83 -6.79 6.05
C ILE A 11 -12.73 -6.05 7.03
N GLN A 12 -12.73 -6.51 8.28
CA GLN A 12 -13.47 -5.88 9.36
C GLN A 12 -12.66 -4.73 9.94
N ILE A 13 -13.21 -3.52 9.85
CA ILE A 13 -12.58 -2.30 10.34
C ILE A 13 -13.40 -1.77 11.51
N ASP A 14 -12.73 -1.53 12.65
CA ASP A 14 -13.38 -0.98 13.84
C ASP A 14 -13.70 0.51 13.65
N VAL A 15 -14.97 0.79 13.35
CA VAL A 15 -15.51 2.15 13.18
C VAL A 15 -15.65 2.93 14.49
N SER A 16 -15.51 2.28 15.66
CA SER A 16 -15.62 2.94 16.97
C SER A 16 -14.32 3.54 17.44
N SER A 17 -13.19 3.15 16.83
CA SER A 17 -11.88 3.70 17.12
C SER A 17 -11.82 5.19 16.79
N ARG A 18 -11.14 5.94 17.64
CA ARG A 18 -10.85 7.38 17.44
C ARG A 18 -9.51 7.63 16.76
N ASP A 19 -8.77 6.56 16.46
CA ASP A 19 -7.55 6.64 15.66
C ASP A 19 -7.91 6.97 14.20
N ASP A 20 -6.99 7.59 13.46
CA ASP A 20 -7.19 7.96 12.07
C ASP A 20 -7.03 6.76 11.11
N ILE A 21 -6.30 5.70 11.50
CA ILE A 21 -6.04 4.52 10.67
C ILE A 21 -7.35 3.89 10.15
N PRO A 22 -8.35 3.56 11.00
CA PRO A 22 -9.59 2.94 10.54
C PRO A 22 -10.34 3.76 9.49
N VAL A 23 -10.39 5.08 9.63
CA VAL A 23 -11.06 5.97 8.66
C VAL A 23 -10.34 5.94 7.31
N ILE A 24 -9.00 5.97 7.32
CA ILE A 24 -8.19 5.86 6.10
C ILE A 24 -8.43 4.50 5.42
N LEU A 25 -8.41 3.41 6.21
CA LEU A 25 -8.65 2.06 5.69
C LEU A 25 -10.05 1.88 5.11
N LEU A 26 -11.09 2.51 5.70
CA LEU A 26 -12.44 2.52 5.14
C LEU A 26 -12.50 3.22 3.79
N GLY A 27 -11.82 4.37 3.65
CA GLY A 27 -11.70 5.06 2.37
C GLY A 27 -11.04 4.19 1.31
N LEU A 28 -9.93 3.52 1.65
CA LEU A 28 -9.24 2.59 0.76
C LEU A 28 -10.11 1.38 0.40
N GLN A 29 -10.81 0.79 1.37
CA GLN A 29 -11.76 -0.31 1.13
C GLN A 29 -12.89 0.13 0.17
N HIS A 30 -13.41 1.35 0.33
CA HIS A 30 -14.43 1.90 -0.56
C HIS A 30 -13.90 2.10 -1.99
N ILE A 31 -12.67 2.62 -2.13
CA ILE A 31 -11.99 2.74 -3.44
C ILE A 31 -11.87 1.36 -4.10
N TYR A 32 -11.43 0.34 -3.36
CA TYR A 32 -11.18 -0.99 -3.91
C TYR A 32 -12.47 -1.70 -4.34
N THR A 33 -13.55 -1.54 -3.57
CA THR A 33 -14.84 -2.22 -3.80
C THR A 33 -15.71 -1.49 -4.83
N THR A 34 -15.45 -0.21 -5.10
CA THR A 34 -16.17 0.58 -6.09
C THR A 34 -15.47 0.53 -7.45
N LEU A 35 -15.90 -0.37 -8.34
CA LEU A 35 -15.28 -0.65 -9.65
C LEU A 35 -14.90 0.62 -10.47
N PRO A 36 -15.80 1.59 -10.71
CA PRO A 36 -15.45 2.79 -11.46
C PRO A 36 -14.38 3.64 -10.78
N LEU A 37 -14.43 3.74 -9.44
CA LEU A 37 -13.49 4.50 -8.64
C LEU A 37 -12.12 3.81 -8.61
N ARG A 38 -12.09 2.49 -8.42
CA ARG A 38 -10.85 1.69 -8.52
C ARG A 38 -10.18 1.89 -9.86
N ALA A 39 -10.93 1.80 -10.96
CA ALA A 39 -10.38 1.97 -12.30
C ALA A 39 -9.80 3.38 -12.49
N ALA A 40 -10.50 4.42 -12.03
CA ALA A 40 -10.02 5.80 -12.11
C ALA A 40 -8.73 6.02 -11.28
N VAL A 41 -8.68 5.51 -10.06
CA VAL A 41 -7.50 5.62 -9.18
C VAL A 41 -6.31 4.87 -9.75
N PHE A 42 -6.50 3.62 -10.21
CA PHE A 42 -5.40 2.84 -10.80
C PHE A 42 -4.86 3.47 -12.08
N LYS A 43 -5.71 4.09 -12.90
CA LYS A 43 -5.27 4.86 -14.05
C LYS A 43 -4.34 6.02 -13.64
N ILE A 44 -4.67 6.74 -12.58
CA ILE A 44 -3.80 7.81 -12.05
C ILE A 44 -2.48 7.20 -11.55
N LEU A 45 -2.52 6.08 -10.83
CA LEU A 45 -1.30 5.41 -10.34
C LEU A 45 -0.40 4.89 -11.47
N GLU A 46 -0.97 4.49 -12.61
CA GLU A 46 -0.21 4.12 -13.81
C GLU A 46 0.51 5.30 -14.45
N GLU A 47 -0.04 6.52 -14.32
CA GLU A 47 0.60 7.75 -14.82
C GLU A 47 1.77 8.18 -13.91
N VAL A 48 1.76 7.79 -12.64
CA VAL A 48 2.82 8.06 -11.66
C VAL A 48 3.85 6.92 -11.68
N VAL A 49 4.59 6.80 -12.78
CA VAL A 49 5.67 5.79 -12.88
C VAL A 49 6.94 6.33 -12.23
N PRO A 50 7.61 5.56 -11.34
CA PRO A 50 8.90 5.96 -10.80
C PRO A 50 9.92 6.19 -11.92
N THR A 51 10.52 7.38 -11.91
CA THR A 51 11.64 7.72 -12.78
C THR A 51 12.93 7.65 -11.98
N LYS A 52 13.92 6.94 -12.51
CA LYS A 52 15.26 6.89 -11.94
C LYS A 52 16.15 7.84 -12.74
N VAL A 53 16.83 8.74 -12.06
CA VAL A 53 17.87 9.56 -12.68
C VAL A 53 19.10 8.69 -12.87
N ASP A 54 19.49 8.49 -14.12
CA ASP A 54 20.69 7.75 -14.52
C ASP A 54 21.49 8.65 -15.48
N ASN A 55 22.66 9.11 -15.05
CA ASN A 55 23.50 10.06 -15.79
C ASN A 55 22.73 11.31 -16.27
N GLU A 56 22.07 12.02 -15.34
CA GLU A 56 21.33 13.27 -15.59
C GLU A 56 20.09 13.14 -16.52
N VAL A 57 19.72 11.90 -16.89
CA VAL A 57 18.52 11.61 -17.67
C VAL A 57 17.52 10.85 -16.79
N ALA A 58 16.31 11.38 -16.64
CA ALA A 58 15.20 10.67 -16.00
C ALA A 58 14.74 9.53 -16.91
N LYS A 59 15.03 8.29 -16.52
CA LYS A 59 14.53 7.08 -17.21
C LYS A 59 13.35 6.52 -16.45
N VAL A 60 12.26 6.25 -17.16
CA VAL A 60 11.11 5.51 -16.62
C VAL A 60 11.59 4.12 -16.22
N VAL A 61 11.44 3.77 -14.93
CA VAL A 61 11.84 2.46 -14.43
C VAL A 61 10.88 1.42 -15.00
N SER A 62 11.43 0.36 -15.60
CA SER A 62 10.62 -0.71 -16.17
C SER A 62 9.91 -1.47 -15.06
N ILE A 63 8.59 -1.31 -14.99
CA ILE A 63 7.69 -2.05 -14.07
C ILE A 63 7.59 -3.56 -14.40
N THR A 64 8.15 -3.99 -15.54
CA THR A 64 8.04 -5.36 -16.05
C THR A 64 9.38 -6.11 -16.11
N LYS A 65 10.51 -5.47 -15.77
CA LYS A 65 11.85 -6.08 -15.80
C LYS A 65 12.66 -5.72 -14.54
N GLY A 66 13.12 -6.73 -13.80
CA GLY A 66 13.98 -6.56 -12.61
C GLY A 66 13.41 -7.22 -11.35
N ARG A 67 13.98 -6.87 -10.18
CA ARG A 67 13.44 -7.28 -8.87
C ARG A 67 12.05 -6.63 -8.72
N PRO A 68 10.97 -7.39 -8.52
CA PRO A 68 9.64 -6.81 -8.40
C PRO A 68 9.64 -5.80 -7.25
N GLY A 69 9.31 -4.54 -7.57
CA GLY A 69 9.13 -3.48 -6.58
C GLY A 69 7.88 -3.72 -5.73
N MET A 70 7.51 -2.71 -4.94
CA MET A 70 6.24 -2.71 -4.24
C MET A 70 5.09 -2.59 -5.26
N ASP A 71 4.00 -3.33 -5.07
CA ASP A 71 2.84 -3.23 -5.98
C ASP A 71 2.09 -1.91 -5.77
N GLN A 72 1.39 -1.44 -6.81
CA GLN A 72 0.71 -0.14 -6.80
C GLN A 72 -0.35 -0.02 -5.68
N TRP A 73 -0.99 -1.14 -5.31
CA TRP A 73 -1.97 -1.12 -4.22
C TRP A 73 -1.28 -0.92 -2.87
N SER A 74 -0.20 -1.65 -2.60
CA SER A 74 0.64 -1.42 -1.41
C SER A 74 1.18 0.01 -1.34
N ILE A 75 1.63 0.58 -2.47
CA ILE A 75 2.10 1.98 -2.54
C ILE A 75 0.97 2.94 -2.16
N LEU A 76 -0.23 2.76 -2.72
CA LEU A 76 -1.38 3.61 -2.41
C LEU A 76 -1.75 3.52 -0.92
N VAL A 77 -1.85 2.31 -0.38
CA VAL A 77 -2.24 2.09 1.02
C VAL A 77 -1.25 2.73 1.99
N LEU A 78 0.06 2.47 1.80
CA LEU A 78 1.09 2.99 2.69
C LEU A 78 1.31 4.50 2.49
N GLY A 79 1.20 5.00 1.26
CA GLY A 79 1.27 6.43 0.97
C GLY A 79 0.10 7.21 1.56
N ALA A 80 -1.12 6.68 1.46
CA ALA A 80 -2.30 7.27 2.08
C ALA A 80 -2.18 7.32 3.62
N LEU A 81 -1.68 6.26 4.25
CA LEU A 81 -1.40 6.26 5.68
C LEU A 81 -0.31 7.25 6.06
N ARG A 82 0.78 7.33 5.28
CA ARG A 82 1.87 8.27 5.54
C ARG A 82 1.38 9.71 5.52
N LEU A 83 0.61 10.08 4.49
CA LEU A 83 0.03 11.40 4.35
C LEU A 83 -1.04 11.68 5.42
N GLY A 84 -1.99 10.76 5.59
CA GLY A 84 -3.12 10.93 6.49
C GLY A 84 -2.72 11.01 7.97
N LEU A 85 -1.69 10.25 8.37
CA LEU A 85 -1.17 10.26 9.73
C LEU A 85 -0.03 11.27 9.96
N ASN A 86 0.41 11.97 8.91
CA ASN A 86 1.63 12.78 8.90
C ASN A 86 2.83 12.01 9.51
N ALA A 87 3.01 10.76 9.07
CA ALA A 87 3.97 9.82 9.63
C ALA A 87 5.31 9.83 8.89
N ASP A 88 6.40 9.56 9.61
CA ASP A 88 7.70 9.28 9.00
C ASP A 88 7.80 7.82 8.49
N TYR A 89 8.89 7.51 7.81
CA TYR A 89 9.11 6.18 7.23
C TYR A 89 9.24 5.08 8.29
N ASP A 90 9.76 5.40 9.47
CA ASP A 90 9.95 4.44 10.55
C ASP A 90 8.60 4.04 11.17
N ARG A 91 7.72 5.01 11.41
CA ARG A 91 6.34 4.76 11.86
C ARG A 91 5.55 3.94 10.83
N ILE A 92 5.70 4.24 9.53
CA ILE A 92 5.02 3.47 8.48
C ILE A 92 5.60 2.05 8.38
N LEU A 93 6.91 1.87 8.51
CA LEU A 93 7.55 0.55 8.53
C LEU A 93 7.00 -0.31 9.66
N GLU A 94 6.88 0.26 10.86
CA GLU A 94 6.37 -0.45 12.03
C GLU A 94 4.91 -0.84 11.84
N LEU A 95 4.06 0.10 11.38
CA LEU A 95 2.67 -0.18 11.07
C LEU A 95 2.52 -1.26 10.00
N ALA A 96 3.24 -1.15 8.88
CA ALA A 96 3.18 -2.12 7.78
C ALA A 96 3.59 -3.53 8.23
N ASN A 97 4.50 -3.65 9.20
CA ASN A 97 5.00 -4.93 9.66
C ASN A 97 4.21 -5.52 10.84
N GLN A 98 3.60 -4.71 11.71
CA GLN A 98 2.95 -5.16 12.95
C GLN A 98 1.43 -4.99 12.96
N HIS A 99 0.88 -4.00 12.26
CA HIS A 99 -0.54 -3.67 12.36
C HIS A 99 -1.40 -4.65 11.55
N ARG A 100 -2.06 -5.59 12.24
CA ARG A 100 -2.82 -6.69 11.63
C ARG A 100 -3.79 -6.26 10.53
N THR A 101 -4.71 -5.33 10.79
CA THR A 101 -5.73 -4.91 9.79
C THR A 101 -5.09 -4.23 8.58
N LEU A 102 -3.97 -3.54 8.77
CA LEU A 102 -3.22 -2.94 7.68
C LEU A 102 -2.54 -4.02 6.84
N ARG A 103 -1.96 -5.04 7.48
CA ARG A 103 -1.39 -6.18 6.77
C ARG A 103 -2.43 -6.92 5.94
N GLU A 104 -3.64 -7.10 6.48
CA GLU A 104 -4.78 -7.64 5.72
C GLU A 104 -5.11 -6.73 4.51
N MET A 105 -5.12 -5.41 4.69
CA MET A 105 -5.34 -4.44 3.60
C MET A 105 -4.24 -4.49 2.51
N LEU A 106 -3.01 -4.78 2.90
CA LEU A 106 -1.86 -5.00 2.01
C LEU A 106 -1.87 -6.39 1.36
N GLY A 107 -2.88 -7.22 1.65
CA GLY A 107 -3.03 -8.55 1.07
C GLY A 107 -2.21 -9.65 1.75
N HIS A 108 -1.67 -9.42 2.95
CA HIS A 108 -1.01 -10.48 3.72
C HIS A 108 -2.06 -11.39 4.35
N GLY A 109 -1.89 -12.69 4.16
CA GLY A 109 -2.68 -13.71 4.83
C GLY A 109 -2.12 -14.08 6.20
N CYS A 110 -2.86 -14.93 6.93
CA CYS A 110 -2.42 -15.43 8.23
C CYS A 110 -1.10 -16.23 8.20
N PHE A 111 -0.70 -16.73 7.03
CA PHE A 111 0.55 -17.45 6.82
C PHE A 111 1.73 -16.56 6.37
N ASP A 112 1.48 -15.27 6.10
CA ASP A 112 2.51 -14.34 5.61
C ASP A 112 3.16 -13.53 6.74
N ALA A 113 3.08 -14.02 7.99
CA ALA A 113 3.59 -13.30 9.17
C ALA A 113 5.10 -12.98 9.09
N ASP A 114 5.87 -13.84 8.41
CA ASP A 114 7.32 -13.67 8.21
C ASP A 114 7.66 -12.69 7.07
N GLN A 115 6.68 -12.35 6.20
CA GLN A 115 6.89 -11.36 5.16
C GLN A 115 6.98 -9.97 5.78
N ARG A 116 8.11 -9.30 5.60
CA ARG A 116 8.34 -7.97 6.16
C ARG A 116 8.79 -6.99 5.09
N TYR A 117 8.26 -5.78 5.21
CA TYR A 117 8.73 -4.62 4.47
C TYR A 117 10.08 -4.18 5.02
N CYS A 118 10.93 -3.66 4.13
CA CYS A 118 12.22 -3.08 4.47
C CYS A 118 12.15 -1.55 4.35
N LEU A 119 12.91 -0.83 5.19
CA LEU A 119 12.90 0.63 5.22
C LEU A 119 13.23 1.26 3.86
N GLN A 120 14.24 0.71 3.16
CA GLN A 120 14.64 1.23 1.85
C GLN A 120 13.51 1.10 0.82
N THR A 121 12.75 0.01 0.86
CA THR A 121 11.60 -0.20 -0.03
C THR A 121 10.54 0.87 0.18
N LEU A 122 10.29 1.31 1.41
CA LEU A 122 9.36 2.40 1.69
C LEU A 122 9.89 3.73 1.15
N LYS A 123 11.17 4.04 1.37
CA LYS A 123 11.79 5.29 0.91
C LYS A 123 11.84 5.42 -0.62
N ASP A 124 11.98 4.30 -1.31
CA ASP A 124 12.05 4.28 -2.77
C ASP A 124 10.68 4.40 -3.44
N ASN A 125 9.58 4.20 -2.70
CA ASN A 125 8.23 4.08 -3.28
C ASN A 125 7.18 5.07 -2.71
N LEU A 126 7.41 5.74 -1.57
CA LEU A 126 6.44 6.62 -0.86
C LEU A 126 6.89 8.08 -0.69
#